data_AF-A0A920IPP9-F1
#
_entry.id   AF-A0A920IPP9-F1
#
_cell.length_a   1.000
_cell.length_b   1.000
_cell.length_c   1.000
_cell.angle_alpha   90.00
_cell.angle_beta   90.00
_cell.angle_gamma   90.00
#
_symmetry.space_group_name_H-M   'P 1'
#
loop_
_entity.id
_entity.type
_entity.pdbx_description
1 polymer ?
#
loop_
_entity_poly.entity_id
_entity_poly.type
_entity_poly.pdbx_seq_one_letter_code
_entity_poly.pdbx_strand_id
1 'polypeptide(L)' 'MQKGDYKEYDFEVIGSEMCVFNEEKINCIVLQRSREGSDRKVTYFLMEKYEYMFLKIIDINPERKNTLNLRRS' A
#
# COMPACT_ATOMS: atom_id res chain seq x y z
N MET A 1 10.16 29.57 6.59
CA MET A 1 10.34 28.11 6.41
C MET A 1 9.46 27.42 7.44
N GLN A 2 8.49 26.61 7.02
CA GLN A 2 7.80 25.72 7.97
C GLN A 2 8.84 24.75 8.52
N LYS A 3 8.89 24.57 9.84
CA LYS A 3 9.68 23.48 10.44
C LYS A 3 9.13 22.18 9.85
N GLY A 4 9.98 21.41 9.19
CA GLY A 4 9.63 20.06 8.78
C GLY A 4 9.32 19.24 10.02
N ASP A 5 8.14 18.63 10.03
CA ASP A 5 7.76 17.65 11.04
C ASP A 5 7.92 16.25 10.44
N TYR A 6 8.30 15.28 11.26
CA TYR A 6 8.42 13.89 10.84
C TYR A 6 7.49 13.04 11.71
N LYS A 7 7.05 11.92 11.16
CA LYS A 7 6.16 10.99 11.84
C LYS A 7 6.72 9.60 11.69
N GLU A 8 6.74 8.87 12.78
CA GLU A 8 7.04 7.44 12.79
C GLU A 8 5.81 6.66 12.36
N TYR A 9 6.06 5.56 11.65
CA TYR A 9 5.04 4.66 11.12
C TYR A 9 5.53 3.22 11.27
N ASP A 10 4.59 2.34 11.55
CA ASP A 10 4.81 0.91 11.62
C ASP A 10 4.45 0.27 10.29
N PHE A 11 5.26 -0.71 9.87
CA PHE A 11 5.07 -1.46 8.64
C PHE A 11 5.08 -2.95 8.95
N GLU A 12 4.04 -3.65 8.48
CA GLU A 12 3.87 -5.08 8.71
C GLU A 12 3.50 -5.77 7.39
N VAL A 13 4.19 -6.86 7.08
CA VAL A 13 3.76 -7.76 6.00
C VAL A 13 2.62 -8.61 6.53
N ILE A 14 1.40 -8.33 6.05
CA ILE A 14 0.19 -9.00 6.52
C ILE A 14 -0.18 -10.23 5.66
N GLY A 15 0.54 -10.46 4.57
CA GLY A 15 0.42 -11.66 3.76
C GLY A 15 0.88 -11.46 2.32
N SER A 16 0.48 -12.39 1.47
CA SER A 16 0.66 -12.33 0.03
C SER A 16 -0.62 -12.71 -0.69
N GLU A 17 -0.89 -12.09 -1.84
CA GLU A 17 -2.04 -12.44 -2.68
C GLU A 17 -1.65 -12.56 -4.15
N MET A 18 -2.42 -13.35 -4.90
CA MET A 18 -2.25 -13.44 -6.35
C MET A 18 -2.90 -12.22 -7.01
N CYS A 19 -2.08 -11.32 -7.51
CA CYS A 19 -2.49 -10.15 -8.26
C CYS A 19 -2.57 -10.44 -9.76
N VAL A 20 -3.33 -9.63 -10.49
CA VAL A 20 -3.31 -9.62 -11.95
C VAL A 20 -2.85 -8.24 -12.42
N PHE A 21 -1.76 -8.20 -13.18
CA PHE A 21 -1.24 -6.99 -13.82
C PHE A 21 -0.80 -7.33 -15.24
N ASN A 22 -1.29 -6.58 -16.23
CA ASN A 22 -1.06 -6.86 -17.66
C ASN A 22 -1.42 -8.29 -18.08
N GLU A 23 -2.57 -8.79 -17.62
CA GLU A 23 -3.07 -10.16 -17.88
C GLU A 23 -2.19 -11.28 -17.32
N GLU A 24 -1.08 -10.92 -16.66
CA GLU A 24 -0.20 -11.84 -15.97
C GLU A 24 -0.62 -11.96 -14.50
N LYS A 25 -0.64 -13.19 -13.99
CA LYS A 25 -0.78 -13.42 -12.56
C LYS A 25 0.59 -13.27 -11.90
N ILE A 26 0.69 -12.39 -10.92
CA ILE A 26 1.93 -12.10 -10.19
C ILE A 26 1.67 -12.22 -8.68
N ASN A 27 2.64 -12.75 -7.93
CA ASN A 27 2.57 -12.73 -6.47
C ASN A 27 2.78 -11.30 -5.95
N CYS A 28 1.83 -10.80 -5.18
CA CYS A 28 1.95 -9.54 -4.47
C CYS A 28 2.21 -9.76 -2.99
N ILE A 29 3.17 -9.05 -2.43
CA ILE A 29 3.25 -8.87 -0.98
C ILE A 29 2.27 -7.79 -0.56
N VAL A 30 1.50 -8.10 0.48
CA VAL A 30 0.55 -7.17 1.09
C VAL A 30 1.21 -6.57 2.33
N LEU A 31 1.56 -5.29 2.25
CA LEU A 31 2.20 -4.53 3.31
C LEU A 31 1.20 -3.53 3.90
N GLN A 32 1.01 -3.55 5.21
CA GLN A 32 0.18 -2.59 5.91
C GLN A 32 1.07 -1.54 6.60
N ARG A 33 0.69 -0.28 6.46
CA ARG A 33 1.23 0.83 7.24
C ARG A 33 0.18 1.37 8.18
N SER A 34 0.56 1.51 9.44
CA SER A 34 -0.23 2.13 10.50
C SER A 34 0.62 3.14 11.27
N ARG A 35 -0.04 3.92 12.12
CA ARG A 35 0.62 4.82 13.06
C ARG A 35 -0.08 4.69 14.40
N GLU A 36 0.70 4.58 15.47
CA GLU A 36 0.15 4.55 16.83
C GLU A 36 -0.78 5.76 17.08
N GLY A 37 -1.94 5.50 17.67
CA GLY A 37 -2.96 6.52 17.93
C GLY A 37 -3.71 7.04 16.69
N SER A 38 -3.60 6.38 15.53
CA SER A 38 -4.36 6.73 14.33
C SER A 38 -5.18 5.54 13.81
N ASP A 39 -6.46 5.78 13.53
CA ASP A 39 -7.33 4.78 12.87
C ASP A 39 -7.08 4.66 11.37
N ARG A 40 -6.17 5.48 10.80
CA ARG A 40 -5.83 5.43 9.39
C ARG A 40 -4.90 4.25 9.11
N LYS A 41 -5.32 3.37 8.20
CA LYS A 41 -4.50 2.25 7.70
C LYS A 41 -4.32 2.37 6.21
N VAL A 42 -3.09 2.14 5.76
CA VAL A 42 -2.76 2.09 4.33
C VAL A 42 -2.25 0.70 3.99
N THR A 43 -2.87 0.05 3.01
CA THR A 43 -2.47 -1.26 2.51
C THR A 43 -1.86 -1.10 1.13
N TYR A 44 -0.65 -1.62 0.97
CA TYR A 44 0.10 -1.65 -0.27
C TYR A 44 0.14 -3.07 -0.83
N PHE A 45 -0.07 -3.20 -2.12
CA PHE A 45 0.09 -4.44 -2.87
C PHE A 45 1.32 -4.29 -3.77
N LEU A 46 2.40 -4.99 -3.41
CA LEU A 46 3.73 -4.83 -3.98
C LEU A 46 4.05 -6.04 -4.86
N MET A 47 4.32 -5.82 -6.15
CA MET A 47 4.62 -6.90 -7.07
C MET A 47 6.09 -7.31 -6.97
N GLU A 48 6.38 -8.49 -6.43
CA GLU A 48 7.77 -8.96 -6.24
C GLU A 48 8.54 -9.02 -7.57
N LYS A 49 7.88 -9.46 -8.64
CA LYS A 49 8.45 -9.55 -9.99
C LYS A 49 8.99 -8.22 -10.52
N TYR A 50 8.40 -7.10 -10.09
CA TYR A 50 8.76 -5.75 -10.52
C TYR A 50 9.47 -4.99 -9.39
N GLU A 51 10.35 -5.67 -8.65
CA GLU A 51 11.15 -5.08 -7.56
C GLU A 51 10.27 -4.35 -6.52
N TYR A 52 9.17 -5.00 -6.12
CA TYR A 52 8.19 -4.48 -5.16
C TYR A 52 7.47 -3.19 -5.60
N MET A 53 7.31 -2.98 -6.90
CA MET A 53 6.50 -1.88 -7.43
C MET A 53 5.04 -1.94 -6.93
N PHE A 54 4.47 -0.78 -6.60
CA PHE A 54 3.08 -0.67 -6.17
C PHE A 54 2.13 -0.99 -7.32
N LEU A 55 1.35 -2.07 -7.17
CA LEU A 55 0.20 -2.33 -8.03
C LEU A 55 -1.02 -1.55 -7.55
N LYS A 56 -1.26 -1.57 -6.23
CA LYS A 56 -2.45 -1.00 -5.63
C LYS A 56 -2.13 -0.44 -4.26
N ILE A 57 -2.75 0.70 -3.94
CA ILE A 57 -2.68 1.33 -2.64
C ILE A 57 -4.11 1.58 -2.20
N ILE A 58 -4.48 1.05 -1.05
CA ILE A 58 -5.77 1.31 -0.40
C ILE A 58 -5.49 2.11 0.86
N ASP A 59 -6.06 3.31 0.95
CA ASP A 59 -5.93 4.19 2.11
C ASP A 59 -7.31 4.36 2.74
N ILE A 60 -7.46 3.85 3.95
CA ILE A 60 -8.71 3.84 4.70
C ILE A 60 -8.53 4.66 5.96
N ASN A 61 -9.44 5.61 6.18
CA ASN A 61 -9.68 6.23 7.48
C ASN A 61 -11.19 6.08 7.81
N PRO A 62 -11.64 6.46 9.02
CA PRO A 62 -13.04 6.29 9.42
C PRO A 62 -14.07 6.95 8.48
N GLU A 63 -13.68 7.96 7.71
CA GLU A 63 -14.59 8.74 6.86
C GLU A 63 -14.48 8.41 5.37
N ARG A 64 -13.33 7.87 4.92
CA ARG A 64 -12.97 7.79 3.50
C ARG A 64 -12.15 6.55 3.20
N LYS A 65 -12.41 6.02 2.01
CA LYS A 65 -11.61 4.97 1.37
C LYS A 65 -11.13 5.49 0.03
N ASN A 66 -9.83 5.70 -0.11
CA ASN A 66 -9.18 6.04 -1.37
C ASN A 66 -8.45 4.82 -1.92
N THR A 67 -8.46 4.65 -3.23
CA THR A 67 -7.72 3.57 -3.88
C THR A 67 -7.01 4.08 -5.11
N LEU A 68 -5.70 3.85 -5.17
CA LEU A 68 -4.86 4.06 -6.34
C LEU A 68 -4.52 2.69 -6.92
N ASN A 69 -4.66 2.54 -8.24
CA ASN A 69 -4.24 1.33 -8.95
C ASN A 69 -3.34 1.73 -10.11
N LEU A 70 -2.23 1.02 -10.26
CA LEU A 70 -1.39 1.12 -11.45
C LEU A 70 -2.14 0.46 -12.62
N ARG A 71 -2.30 1.21 -13.70
CA ARG A 71 -2.89 0.73 -14.96
C ARG A 71 -1.91 0.99 -16.09
N ARG A 72 -1.95 0.12 -17.09
CA ARG A 72 -1.29 0.38 -18.37
C ARG A 72 -2.12 1.43 -19.13
N SER A 73 -1.45 2.49 -19.56
CA SER A 73 -2.00 3.54 -20.43
C SER A 73 -1.96 3.12 -21.89
#